data_AF-A0A482T6W3-F1
#
_entry.id   AF-A0A482T6W3-F1
#
_cell.length_a   1.000
_cell.length_b   1.000
_cell.length_c   1.000
_cell.angle_alpha   90.00
_cell.angle_beta   90.00
_cell.angle_gamma   90.00
#
_symmetry.space_group_name_H-M   'P 1'
#
loop_
_entity.id
_entity.type
_entity.pdbx_description
1 polymer ?
#
loop_
_entity_poly.entity_id
_entity_poly.type
_entity_poly.pdbx_seq_one_letter_code
_entity_poly.pdbx_strand_id
1 'polypeptide(L)'
;MAFSDHLLDTGEDIWDAQKDHPFVRELADGTLDEAAFEHWVKQDYRYLQDYARLFALAGATANDESTMTHLLGVAHQVLDTEMDLHREFASDYGISRRELESTEKAPTCLAYTNFLVRTAYEGHEAEIAAALYPCMQGYLDVAEHMADLADGEHRYTPFIEMYTSDDFREATGWCRAYVDRCGERYPGQHDAMEAAFRTSAKLEHRFWEMAYTQEGWEL
;
A
#
# COMPACT_ATOMS: atom_id res chain seq x y z
N MET A 1 14.58 11.47 17.30
CA MET A 1 13.71 11.35 16.12
C MET A 1 13.45 9.87 15.95
N ALA A 2 12.20 9.47 15.76
CA ALA A 2 11.87 8.08 15.50
C ALA A 2 12.43 7.69 14.12
N PHE A 3 12.74 6.41 13.89
CA PHE A 3 13.33 6.02 12.60
C PHE A 3 12.31 6.15 11.46
N SER A 4 11.03 5.94 11.75
CA SER A 4 9.92 6.21 10.83
C SER A 4 9.88 7.68 10.37
N ASP A 5 10.05 8.64 11.29
CA ASP A 5 10.11 10.07 10.94
C ASP A 5 11.30 10.37 10.03
N HIS A 6 12.46 9.78 10.31
CA HIS A 6 13.63 9.91 9.44
C HIS A 6 13.36 9.37 8.03
N LEU A 7 12.69 8.21 7.91
CA LEU A 7 12.33 7.67 6.60
C LEU A 7 11.40 8.63 5.85
N LEU A 8 10.37 9.18 6.51
CA LEU A 8 9.47 10.16 5.91
C LEU A 8 10.22 11.40 5.44
N ASP A 9 11.14 11.95 6.26
CA ASP A 9 11.98 13.09 5.87
C ASP A 9 12.81 12.77 4.61
N THR A 10 13.36 11.56 4.48
CA THR A 10 14.15 11.15 3.31
C THR A 10 13.33 10.88 2.04
N GLY A 11 12.02 10.70 2.18
CA GLY A 11 11.07 10.44 1.11
C GLY A 11 10.09 11.57 0.84
N GLU A 12 10.29 12.75 1.46
CA GLU A 12 9.41 13.92 1.36
C GLU A 12 9.09 14.25 -0.11
N ASP A 13 10.09 14.23 -0.98
CA ASP A 13 9.95 14.50 -2.41
C ASP A 13 9.00 13.52 -3.12
N ILE A 14 8.98 12.26 -2.70
CA ILE A 14 8.10 11.23 -3.24
C ILE A 14 6.69 11.37 -2.65
N TRP A 15 6.57 11.72 -1.37
CA TRP A 15 5.27 11.98 -0.73
C TRP A 15 4.54 13.15 -1.38
N ASP A 16 5.24 14.26 -1.59
CA ASP A 16 4.69 15.43 -2.27
C ASP A 16 4.28 15.08 -3.70
N ALA A 17 5.11 14.33 -4.43
CA ALA A 17 4.78 13.87 -5.78
C ALA A 17 3.55 12.95 -5.84
N GLN A 18 3.30 12.14 -4.80
CA GLN A 18 2.09 11.32 -4.69
C GLN A 18 0.86 12.19 -4.43
N LYS A 19 0.92 13.09 -3.45
CA LYS A 19 -0.18 14.01 -3.13
C LYS A 19 -0.55 14.90 -4.32
N ASP A 20 0.46 15.32 -5.09
CA ASP A 20 0.29 16.16 -6.26
C ASP A 20 -0.14 15.40 -7.53
N HIS A 21 -0.18 14.07 -7.50
CA HIS A 21 -0.45 13.24 -8.68
C HIS A 21 -1.86 13.49 -9.24
N PRO A 22 -2.06 13.55 -10.57
CA PRO A 22 -3.38 13.78 -11.17
C PRO A 22 -4.45 12.80 -10.69
N PHE A 23 -4.14 11.50 -10.62
CA PHE A 23 -5.05 10.48 -10.05
C PHE A 23 -5.56 10.89 -8.66
N VAL A 24 -4.68 11.34 -7.77
CA VAL A 24 -5.01 11.68 -6.38
C VAL A 24 -5.89 12.94 -6.32
N ARG A 25 -5.49 13.98 -7.05
CA ARG A 25 -6.21 15.25 -7.10
C ARG A 25 -7.60 15.12 -7.71
N GLU A 26 -7.70 14.42 -8.84
CA GLU A 26 -8.97 14.21 -9.53
C GLU A 26 -9.89 13.25 -8.76
N LEU A 27 -9.34 12.30 -7.99
CA LEU A 27 -10.15 11.44 -7.11
C LEU A 27 -10.78 12.28 -6.00
N ALA A 28 -10.00 13.18 -5.38
CA ALA A 28 -10.48 14.10 -4.36
C ALA A 28 -11.51 15.12 -4.88
N ASP A 29 -11.39 15.57 -6.13
CA ASP A 29 -12.37 16.47 -6.77
C ASP A 29 -13.60 15.71 -7.31
N GLY A 30 -13.60 14.38 -7.26
CA GLY A 30 -14.68 13.56 -7.83
C GLY A 30 -14.71 13.50 -9.36
N THR A 31 -13.66 13.99 -10.03
CA THR A 31 -13.58 14.10 -11.50
C THR A 31 -12.75 13.02 -12.17
N LEU A 32 -12.07 12.17 -11.41
CA LEU A 32 -11.22 11.09 -11.93
C LEU A 32 -12.00 10.22 -12.94
N ASP A 33 -11.35 9.87 -14.05
CA ASP A 33 -11.90 8.92 -15.01
C ASP A 33 -12.21 7.58 -14.31
N GLU A 34 -13.44 7.13 -14.48
CA GLU A 34 -13.92 5.85 -13.95
C GLU A 34 -13.06 4.68 -14.42
N ALA A 35 -12.56 4.71 -15.67
CA ALA A 35 -11.70 3.66 -16.18
C ALA A 35 -10.36 3.57 -15.44
N ALA A 36 -9.81 4.72 -15.03
CA ALA A 36 -8.59 4.77 -14.21
C ALA A 36 -8.84 4.21 -12.81
N PHE A 37 -9.97 4.58 -12.20
CA PHE A 37 -10.36 4.05 -10.89
C PHE A 37 -10.63 2.54 -10.93
N GLU A 38 -11.37 2.05 -11.93
CA GLU A 38 -11.59 0.63 -12.12
C GLU A 38 -10.28 -0.14 -12.34
N HIS A 39 -9.33 0.45 -13.07
CA HIS A 39 -8.01 -0.13 -13.27
C HIS A 39 -7.27 -0.25 -11.93
N TRP A 40 -7.30 0.78 -11.09
CA TRP A 40 -6.76 0.72 -9.72
C TRP A 40 -7.40 -0.41 -8.92
N VAL A 41 -8.74 -0.50 -8.86
CA VAL A 41 -9.45 -1.55 -8.09
C VAL A 41 -9.05 -2.96 -8.55
N LYS A 42 -8.95 -3.17 -9.87
CA LYS A 42 -8.55 -4.46 -10.46
C LYS A 42 -7.11 -4.82 -10.13
N GLN A 43 -6.19 -3.86 -10.19
CA GLN A 43 -4.77 -4.10 -9.87
C GLN A 43 -4.54 -4.25 -8.36
N ASP A 44 -5.26 -3.51 -7.53
CA ASP A 44 -5.16 -3.61 -6.06
C ASP A 44 -5.63 -4.98 -5.55
N TYR A 45 -6.71 -5.53 -6.14
CA TYR A 45 -7.11 -6.91 -5.87
C TYR A 45 -5.97 -7.93 -6.14
N ARG A 46 -5.15 -7.68 -7.16
CA ARG A 46 -3.98 -8.51 -7.47
C ARG A 46 -2.77 -8.21 -6.57
N TYR A 47 -2.67 -6.98 -6.09
CA TYR A 47 -1.68 -6.56 -5.10
C TYR A 47 -1.92 -7.30 -3.78
N LEU A 48 -3.15 -7.28 -3.26
CA LEU A 48 -3.54 -7.90 -1.98
C LEU A 48 -3.16 -9.39 -1.87
N GLN A 49 -3.23 -10.14 -2.97
CA GLN A 49 -2.82 -11.55 -2.98
C GLN A 49 -1.33 -11.74 -2.68
N ASP A 50 -0.46 -10.84 -3.15
CA ASP A 50 0.96 -10.87 -2.84
C ASP A 50 1.27 -10.14 -1.53
N TYR A 51 0.44 -9.16 -1.14
CA TYR A 51 0.49 -8.52 0.17
C TYR A 51 0.27 -9.56 1.30
N ALA A 52 -0.68 -10.48 1.14
CA ALA A 52 -0.85 -11.60 2.06
C ALA A 52 0.40 -12.51 2.14
N ARG A 53 1.06 -12.77 1.00
CA ARG A 53 2.30 -13.57 0.98
C ARG A 53 3.45 -12.84 1.67
N LEU A 54 3.58 -11.55 1.41
CA LEU A 54 4.54 -10.67 2.06
C LEU A 54 4.40 -10.73 3.58
N PHE A 55 3.19 -10.57 4.13
CA PHE A 55 2.95 -10.68 5.57
C PHE A 55 3.22 -12.07 6.13
N ALA A 56 2.87 -13.13 5.40
CA ALA A 56 3.16 -14.50 5.83
C ALA A 56 4.68 -14.75 5.93
N LEU A 57 5.45 -14.27 4.95
CA LEU A 57 6.91 -14.34 4.97
C LEU A 57 7.51 -13.47 6.07
N ALA A 58 7.04 -12.23 6.22
CA ALA A 58 7.46 -11.33 7.28
C ALA A 58 7.26 -11.99 8.67
N GLY A 59 6.07 -12.55 8.92
CA GLY A 59 5.76 -13.28 10.13
C GLY A 59 6.68 -14.48 10.37
N ALA A 60 7.02 -15.23 9.33
CA ALA A 60 7.96 -16.36 9.43
C ALA A 60 9.40 -15.92 9.78
N THR A 61 9.78 -14.67 9.47
CA THR A 61 11.11 -14.10 9.80
C THR A 61 11.16 -13.33 11.11
N ALA A 62 10.00 -13.03 11.72
CA ALA A 62 9.90 -12.21 12.92
C ALA A 62 10.62 -12.86 14.11
N ASN A 63 11.34 -12.04 14.89
CA ASN A 63 12.20 -12.51 15.98
C ASN A 63 11.51 -12.65 17.34
N ASP A 64 10.24 -12.26 17.46
CA ASP A 64 9.46 -12.36 18.69
C ASP A 64 8.02 -12.82 18.41
N GLU A 65 7.43 -13.50 19.40
CA GLU A 65 6.12 -14.13 19.30
C GLU A 65 5.00 -13.11 19.00
N SER A 66 5.10 -11.89 19.54
CA SER A 66 4.06 -10.88 19.37
C SER A 66 4.03 -10.33 17.94
N THR A 67 5.19 -9.99 17.39
CA THR A 67 5.35 -9.55 16.00
C THR A 67 4.96 -10.67 15.03
N MET A 68 5.42 -11.90 15.29
CA MET A 68 5.05 -13.08 14.49
C MET A 68 3.53 -13.31 14.46
N THR A 69 2.88 -13.27 15.63
CA THR A 69 1.43 -13.46 15.73
C THR A 69 0.66 -12.39 14.97
N HIS A 70 1.07 -11.12 15.11
CA HIS A 70 0.42 -10.02 14.42
C HIS A 70 0.56 -10.13 12.89
N LEU A 71 1.78 -10.29 12.37
CA LEU A 71 2.03 -10.36 10.92
C LEU A 71 1.33 -11.55 10.27
N LEU A 72 1.36 -12.73 10.91
CA LEU A 72 0.62 -13.90 10.42
C LEU A 72 -0.90 -13.68 10.50
N GLY A 73 -1.38 -12.98 11.53
CA GLY A 73 -2.77 -12.57 11.67
C GLY A 73 -3.23 -11.66 10.54
N VAL A 74 -2.42 -10.67 10.16
CA VAL A 74 -2.69 -9.78 9.01
C VAL A 74 -2.75 -10.58 7.71
N ALA A 75 -1.81 -11.49 7.48
CA ALA A 75 -1.85 -12.36 6.29
C ALA A 75 -3.15 -13.17 6.20
N HIS A 76 -3.63 -13.70 7.33
CA HIS A 76 -4.92 -14.39 7.40
C HIS A 76 -6.08 -13.44 7.13
N GLN A 77 -6.13 -12.28 7.80
CA GLN A 77 -7.20 -11.28 7.65
C GLN A 77 -7.34 -10.81 6.20
N VAL A 78 -6.22 -10.60 5.49
CA VAL A 78 -6.26 -10.23 4.07
C VAL A 78 -7.00 -11.31 3.26
N LEU A 79 -6.67 -12.59 3.48
CA LEU A 79 -7.25 -13.69 2.69
C LEU A 79 -8.69 -14.05 3.10
N ASP A 80 -9.01 -13.95 4.39
CA ASP A 80 -10.27 -14.40 4.97
C ASP A 80 -11.35 -13.31 4.95
N THR A 81 -10.96 -12.03 4.99
CA THR A 81 -11.90 -10.90 5.11
C THR A 81 -11.70 -9.86 4.02
N GLU A 82 -10.49 -9.31 3.89
CA GLU A 82 -10.24 -8.16 3.00
C GLU A 82 -10.56 -8.47 1.54
N MET A 83 -10.20 -9.66 1.08
CA MET A 83 -10.47 -10.09 -0.30
C MET A 83 -11.98 -10.16 -0.62
N ASP A 84 -12.84 -10.42 0.37
CA ASP A 84 -14.30 -10.38 0.18
C ASP A 84 -14.83 -8.94 0.20
N LEU A 85 -14.35 -8.11 1.13
CA LEU A 85 -14.66 -6.67 1.15
C LEU A 85 -14.28 -6.00 -0.17
N HIS A 86 -13.12 -6.33 -0.73
CA HIS A 86 -12.66 -5.80 -2.02
C HIS A 86 -13.56 -6.22 -3.18
N ARG A 87 -14.13 -7.44 -3.14
CA ARG A 87 -15.09 -7.91 -4.15
C ARG A 87 -16.43 -7.18 -4.04
N GLU A 88 -16.89 -6.91 -2.82
CA GLU A 88 -18.10 -6.13 -2.57
C GLU A 88 -17.90 -4.68 -3.06
N PHE A 89 -16.80 -4.05 -2.65
CA PHE A 89 -16.40 -2.72 -3.11
C PHE A 89 -16.34 -2.64 -4.63
N ALA A 90 -15.63 -3.57 -5.28
CA ALA A 90 -15.53 -3.61 -6.74
C ALA A 90 -16.91 -3.80 -7.43
N SER A 91 -17.83 -4.52 -6.81
CA SER A 91 -19.19 -4.70 -7.32
C SER A 91 -19.99 -3.39 -7.32
N ASP A 92 -19.75 -2.49 -6.37
CA ASP A 92 -20.40 -1.17 -6.34
C ASP A 92 -19.98 -0.29 -7.52
N TYR A 93 -18.81 -0.59 -8.11
CA TYR A 93 -18.31 0.02 -9.35
C TYR A 93 -18.56 -0.84 -10.60
N GLY A 94 -19.43 -1.85 -10.51
CA GLY A 94 -19.82 -2.67 -11.66
C GLY A 94 -18.76 -3.69 -12.11
N ILE A 95 -17.68 -3.89 -11.36
CA ILE A 95 -16.62 -4.85 -11.67
C ILE A 95 -17.03 -6.21 -11.11
N SER A 96 -17.19 -7.21 -11.99
CA SER A 96 -17.54 -8.55 -11.54
C SER A 96 -16.36 -9.28 -10.90
N ARG A 97 -16.66 -10.21 -9.98
CA ARG A 97 -15.66 -11.14 -9.42
C ARG A 97 -14.83 -11.84 -10.50
N ARG A 98 -15.46 -12.21 -11.62
CA ARG A 98 -14.78 -12.86 -12.74
C ARG A 98 -13.73 -11.94 -13.36
N GLU A 99 -14.03 -10.65 -13.52
CA GLU A 99 -13.08 -9.67 -14.05
C GLU A 99 -11.89 -9.48 -13.11
N LEU A 100 -12.13 -9.36 -11.80
CA LEU A 100 -11.05 -9.33 -10.79
C LEU A 100 -10.17 -10.58 -10.90
N GLU A 101 -10.78 -11.76 -10.90
CA GLU A 101 -10.07 -13.05 -10.95
C GLU A 101 -9.42 -13.37 -12.30
N SER A 102 -9.78 -12.69 -13.38
CA SER A 102 -9.11 -12.81 -14.69
C SER A 102 -8.12 -11.68 -14.99
N THR A 103 -8.08 -10.61 -14.18
CA THR A 103 -7.18 -9.46 -14.39
C THR A 103 -5.72 -9.90 -14.39
N GLU A 104 -4.96 -9.58 -15.42
CA GLU A 104 -3.51 -9.75 -15.40
C GLU A 104 -2.84 -8.58 -14.67
N LYS A 105 -1.77 -8.86 -13.93
CA LYS A 105 -0.98 -7.79 -13.31
C LYS A 105 -0.39 -6.89 -14.39
N ALA A 106 -0.61 -5.60 -14.27
CA ALA A 106 0.11 -4.60 -15.03
C ALA A 106 1.62 -4.65 -14.68
N PRO A 107 2.51 -4.20 -15.58
CA PRO A 107 3.95 -4.17 -15.34
C PRO A 107 4.34 -3.56 -13.99
N THR A 108 3.73 -2.44 -13.61
CA THR A 108 4.00 -1.77 -12.32
C THR A 108 3.52 -2.59 -11.12
N CYS A 109 2.29 -3.12 -11.15
CA CYS A 109 1.78 -3.98 -10.07
C CYS A 109 2.66 -5.23 -9.90
N LEU A 110 3.08 -5.85 -11.00
CA LEU A 110 4.01 -6.98 -10.97
C LEU A 110 5.37 -6.60 -10.37
N ALA A 111 5.94 -5.46 -10.79
CA ALA A 111 7.22 -4.98 -10.28
C ALA A 111 7.14 -4.71 -8.78
N TYR A 112 6.06 -4.08 -8.32
CA TYR A 112 5.88 -3.72 -6.92
C TYR A 112 5.72 -4.95 -6.04
N THR A 113 4.80 -5.85 -6.38
CA THR A 113 4.58 -7.04 -5.55
C THR A 113 5.77 -7.98 -5.57
N ASN A 114 6.50 -8.10 -6.69
CA ASN A 114 7.75 -8.86 -6.73
C ASN A 114 8.82 -8.25 -5.84
N PHE A 115 8.96 -6.92 -5.82
CA PHE A 115 9.89 -6.25 -4.91
C PHE A 115 9.54 -6.57 -3.46
N LEU A 116 8.26 -6.44 -3.06
CA LEU A 116 7.82 -6.72 -1.70
C LEU A 116 8.05 -8.17 -1.29
N VAL A 117 7.55 -9.13 -2.07
CA VAL A 117 7.68 -10.57 -1.78
C VAL A 117 9.15 -10.99 -1.75
N ARG A 118 9.97 -10.48 -2.67
CA ARG A 118 11.41 -10.77 -2.68
C ARG A 118 12.11 -10.18 -1.46
N THR A 119 11.81 -8.95 -1.08
CA THR A 119 12.35 -8.33 0.14
C THR A 119 12.00 -9.16 1.38
N ALA A 120 10.77 -9.68 1.48
CA ALA A 120 10.41 -10.56 2.58
C ALA A 120 11.00 -11.97 2.53
N TYR A 121 11.34 -12.47 1.34
CA TYR A 121 11.94 -13.78 1.18
C TYR A 121 13.47 -13.78 1.43
N GLU A 122 14.16 -12.75 0.94
CA GLU A 122 15.63 -12.67 0.93
C GLU A 122 16.19 -11.70 1.99
N GLY A 123 15.41 -10.71 2.40
CA GLY A 123 15.86 -9.57 3.19
C GLY A 123 15.81 -9.78 4.71
N HIS A 124 16.38 -8.82 5.43
CA HIS A 124 16.34 -8.77 6.88
C HIS A 124 15.00 -8.21 7.39
N GLU A 125 14.55 -8.64 8.58
CA GLU A 125 13.30 -8.15 9.23
C GLU A 125 13.13 -6.62 9.16
N ALA A 126 14.22 -5.90 9.42
CA ALA A 126 14.26 -4.43 9.36
C ALA A 126 13.94 -3.88 7.96
N GLU A 127 14.51 -4.48 6.91
CA GLU A 127 14.23 -4.10 5.52
C GLU A 127 12.77 -4.35 5.15
N ILE A 128 12.20 -5.46 5.63
CA ILE A 128 10.78 -5.80 5.44
C ILE A 128 9.88 -4.74 6.07
N ALA A 129 10.16 -4.37 7.33
CA ALA A 129 9.41 -3.33 8.03
C ALA A 129 9.44 -1.99 7.26
N ALA A 130 10.61 -1.59 6.76
CA ALA A 130 10.75 -0.36 6.01
C ALA A 130 10.11 -0.41 4.60
N ALA A 131 10.12 -1.56 3.94
CA ALA A 131 9.46 -1.77 2.64
C ALA A 131 7.94 -1.72 2.74
N LEU A 132 7.37 -2.23 3.85
CA LEU A 132 5.92 -2.19 4.12
C LEU A 132 5.40 -0.78 4.40
N TYR A 133 6.25 0.07 4.99
CA TYR A 133 5.81 1.31 5.60
C TYR A 133 5.14 2.31 4.63
N PRO A 134 5.62 2.50 3.38
CA PRO A 134 4.96 3.40 2.44
C PRO A 134 3.53 3.02 2.07
N CYS A 135 3.20 1.72 2.01
CA CYS A 135 1.84 1.29 1.73
C CYS A 135 0.88 1.70 2.85
N MET A 136 1.30 1.58 4.12
CA MET A 136 0.44 1.97 5.25
C MET A 136 0.39 3.49 5.45
N GLN A 137 1.54 4.13 5.68
CA GLN A 137 1.58 5.56 5.98
C GLN A 137 1.27 6.42 4.75
N GLY A 138 1.70 5.99 3.56
CA GLY A 138 1.48 6.74 2.32
C GLY A 138 0.00 6.80 1.97
N TYR A 139 -0.74 5.69 2.04
CA TYR A 139 -2.19 5.70 1.82
C TYR A 139 -2.92 6.56 2.86
N LEU A 140 -2.55 6.49 4.13
CA LEU A 140 -3.16 7.34 5.16
C LEU A 140 -2.93 8.83 4.84
N ASP A 141 -1.69 9.24 4.61
CA ASP A 141 -1.34 10.65 4.37
C ASP A 141 -1.92 11.18 3.05
N VAL A 142 -1.99 10.33 2.01
CA VAL A 142 -2.62 10.68 0.72
C VAL A 142 -4.13 10.80 0.87
N ALA A 143 -4.78 9.88 1.59
CA ALA A 143 -6.22 9.94 1.81
C ALA A 143 -6.63 11.10 2.71
N GLU A 144 -5.86 11.43 3.74
CA GLU A 144 -6.06 12.65 4.53
C GLU A 144 -5.93 13.90 3.65
N HIS A 145 -4.93 13.93 2.76
CA HIS A 145 -4.80 15.02 1.81
C HIS A 145 -6.00 15.11 0.86
N MET A 146 -6.52 13.99 0.36
CA MET A 146 -7.74 13.96 -0.45
C MET A 146 -8.94 14.49 0.34
N ALA A 147 -9.08 14.12 1.61
CA ALA A 147 -10.16 14.58 2.48
C ALA A 147 -10.11 16.11 2.71
N ASP A 148 -8.91 16.68 2.82
CA ASP A 148 -8.72 18.14 2.94
C ASP A 148 -9.07 18.89 1.65
N LEU A 149 -8.91 18.24 0.49
CA LEU A 149 -9.20 18.83 -0.83
C LEU A 149 -10.66 18.68 -1.27
N ALA A 150 -11.33 17.60 -0.84
CA ALA A 150 -12.65 17.24 -1.34
C ALA A 150 -13.73 18.30 -1.00
N ASP A 151 -14.55 18.65 -2.00
CA ASP A 151 -15.71 19.53 -1.82
C ASP A 151 -17.01 18.73 -1.87
N GLY A 152 -17.37 18.13 -0.73
CA GLY A 152 -18.58 17.35 -0.55
C GLY A 152 -18.44 15.87 -0.93
N GLU A 153 -19.57 15.16 -0.89
CA GLU A 153 -19.61 13.72 -1.19
C GLU A 153 -19.74 13.46 -2.70
N HIS A 154 -19.01 12.47 -3.17
CA HIS A 154 -19.04 12.00 -4.55
C HIS A 154 -18.76 10.49 -4.62
N ARG A 155 -18.78 9.93 -5.83
CA ARG A 155 -18.62 8.48 -6.05
C ARG A 155 -17.36 7.87 -5.41
N TYR A 156 -16.26 8.62 -5.30
CA TYR A 156 -15.00 8.12 -4.73
C TYR A 156 -14.82 8.40 -3.23
N THR A 157 -15.81 9.01 -2.55
CA THR A 157 -15.73 9.28 -1.11
C THR A 157 -15.46 8.01 -0.28
N PRO A 158 -16.06 6.84 -0.57
CA PRO A 158 -15.78 5.61 0.17
C PRO A 158 -14.30 5.19 0.17
N PHE A 159 -13.55 5.49 -0.89
CA PHE A 159 -12.10 5.24 -0.94
C PHE A 159 -11.37 6.07 0.13
N ILE A 160 -11.69 7.37 0.22
CA ILE A 160 -11.08 8.29 1.16
C ILE A 160 -11.43 7.86 2.59
N GLU A 161 -12.69 7.53 2.85
CA GLU A 161 -13.16 7.08 4.18
C GLU A 161 -12.49 5.79 4.63
N MET A 162 -12.27 4.83 3.71
CA MET A 162 -11.62 3.57 4.01
C MET A 162 -10.20 3.79 4.56
N TYR A 163 -9.38 4.58 3.86
CA TYR A 163 -7.99 4.85 4.24
C TYR A 163 -7.83 5.91 5.34
N THR A 164 -8.89 6.64 5.69
CA THR A 164 -8.90 7.56 6.84
C THR A 164 -9.64 7.00 8.06
N SER A 165 -10.13 5.76 7.99
CA SER A 165 -10.83 5.06 9.07
C SER A 165 -9.94 4.84 10.30
N ASP A 166 -10.57 4.73 11.47
CA ASP A 166 -9.86 4.46 12.74
C ASP A 166 -9.09 3.13 12.69
N ASP A 167 -9.66 2.10 12.04
CA ASP A 167 -9.03 0.79 11.87
C ASP A 167 -7.73 0.90 11.02
N PHE A 168 -7.77 1.67 9.92
CA PHE A 168 -6.59 1.88 9.09
C PHE A 168 -5.52 2.72 9.80
N ARG A 169 -5.94 3.71 10.60
CA ARG A 169 -5.04 4.50 11.45
C ARG A 169 -4.36 3.65 12.53
N GLU A 170 -5.09 2.74 13.17
CA GLU A 170 -4.52 1.81 14.14
C GLU A 170 -3.49 0.88 13.50
N ALA A 171 -3.83 0.29 12.35
CA ALA A 171 -2.91 -0.57 11.60
C ALA A 171 -1.64 0.20 11.15
N THR A 172 -1.81 1.45 10.69
CA THR A 172 -0.69 2.33 10.32
C THR A 172 0.17 2.68 11.53
N GLY A 173 -0.44 2.95 12.68
CA GLY A 173 0.26 3.17 13.96
C GLY A 173 1.08 1.96 14.40
N TRP A 174 0.55 0.76 14.23
CA TRP A 174 1.31 -0.47 14.50
C TRP A 174 2.50 -0.61 13.56
N CYS A 175 2.31 -0.37 12.26
CA CYS A 175 3.38 -0.43 11.25
C CYS A 175 4.50 0.58 11.55
N ARG A 176 4.14 1.83 11.88
CA ARG A 176 5.07 2.86 12.32
C ARG A 176 5.90 2.41 13.53
N ALA A 177 5.23 1.89 14.57
CA ALA A 177 5.91 1.38 15.75
C ALA A 177 6.81 0.17 15.43
N TYR A 178 6.45 -0.67 14.44
CA TYR A 178 7.26 -1.79 14.01
C TYR A 178 8.55 -1.35 13.31
N VAL A 179 8.45 -0.33 12.44
CA VAL A 179 9.62 0.32 11.82
C VAL A 179 10.54 0.91 12.87
N ASP A 180 10.00 1.63 13.85
CA ASP A 180 10.81 2.26 14.91
C ASP A 180 11.55 1.21 15.75
N ARG A 181 10.87 0.13 16.16
CA ARG A 181 11.51 -0.98 16.87
C ARG A 181 12.63 -1.62 16.04
N CYS A 182 12.42 -1.81 14.74
CA CYS A 182 13.44 -2.35 13.85
C CYS A 182 14.63 -1.40 13.70
N GLY A 183 14.38 -0.10 13.53
CA GLY A 183 15.42 0.92 13.44
C GLY A 183 16.27 0.98 14.71
N GLU A 184 15.66 0.90 15.89
CA GLU A 184 16.38 0.86 17.17
C GLU A 184 17.18 -0.43 17.37
N ARG A 185 16.57 -1.59 17.04
CA ARG A 185 17.17 -2.91 17.25
C ARG A 185 18.32 -3.21 16.29
N TYR A 186 18.27 -2.67 15.07
CA TYR A 186 19.19 -3.02 13.99
C TYR A 186 19.85 -1.78 13.36
N PRO A 187 20.68 -1.01 14.09
CA PRO A 187 21.32 0.19 13.56
C PRO A 187 22.23 -0.06 12.34
N GLY A 188 22.74 -1.29 12.19
CA GLY A 188 23.52 -1.67 11.00
C GLY A 188 22.70 -1.90 9.73
N GLN A 189 21.35 -1.81 9.81
CA GLN A 189 20.43 -2.02 8.69
C GLN A 189 19.82 -0.73 8.16
N HIS A 190 20.16 0.44 8.72
CA HIS A 190 19.51 1.71 8.36
C HIS A 190 19.60 2.04 6.86
N ASP A 191 20.76 1.85 6.24
CA ASP A 191 20.93 2.09 4.80
C ASP A 191 20.01 1.18 3.95
N ALA A 192 19.87 -0.08 4.37
CA ALA A 192 19.01 -1.05 3.69
C ALA A 192 17.53 -0.74 3.90
N MET A 193 17.15 -0.29 5.11
CA MET A 193 15.81 0.21 5.41
C MET A 193 15.46 1.43 4.57
N GLU A 194 16.34 2.43 4.48
CA GLU A 194 16.12 3.63 3.65
C GLU A 194 15.96 3.24 2.18
N ALA A 195 16.84 2.37 1.66
CA ALA A 195 16.76 1.91 0.27
C ALA A 195 15.44 1.17 -0.02
N ALA A 196 14.99 0.30 0.90
CA ALA A 196 13.75 -0.44 0.78
C ALA A 196 12.52 0.49 0.84
N PHE A 197 12.50 1.41 1.81
CA PHE A 197 11.46 2.44 1.94
C PHE A 197 11.35 3.30 0.68
N ARG A 198 12.46 3.84 0.17
CA ARG A 198 12.44 4.70 -1.02
C ARG A 198 12.05 3.95 -2.29
N THR A 199 12.39 2.67 -2.38
CA THR A 199 11.97 1.83 -3.51
C THR A 199 10.47 1.58 -3.47
N SER A 200 9.95 1.20 -2.30
CA SER A 200 8.50 1.01 -2.07
C SER A 200 7.71 2.29 -2.34
N ALA A 201 8.14 3.44 -1.81
CA ALA A 201 7.50 4.74 -2.04
C ALA A 201 7.47 5.15 -3.53
N LYS A 202 8.55 4.89 -4.28
CA LYS A 202 8.58 5.13 -5.73
C LYS A 202 7.61 4.22 -6.48
N LEU A 203 7.46 2.98 -6.03
CA LEU A 203 6.53 2.02 -6.63
C LEU A 203 5.08 2.40 -6.30
N GLU A 204 4.79 2.93 -5.11
CA GLU A 204 3.48 3.54 -4.80
C GLU A 204 3.15 4.69 -5.74
N HIS A 205 4.08 5.63 -5.92
CA HIS A 205 3.90 6.71 -6.89
C HIS A 205 3.63 6.18 -8.30
N ARG A 206 4.35 5.13 -8.73
CA ARG A 206 4.10 4.48 -10.01
C ARG A 206 2.77 3.75 -10.06
N PHE A 207 2.24 3.27 -8.93
CA PHE A 207 0.94 2.60 -8.88
C PHE A 207 -0.19 3.59 -9.20
N TRP A 208 -0.09 4.85 -8.75
CA TRP A 208 -1.01 5.91 -9.17
C TRP A 208 -0.93 6.19 -10.67
N GLU A 209 0.28 6.29 -11.22
CA GLU A 209 0.48 6.50 -12.66
C GLU A 209 -0.02 5.32 -13.50
N MET A 210 0.23 4.09 -13.06
CA MET A 210 -0.26 2.85 -13.67
C MET A 210 -1.79 2.86 -13.76
N ALA A 211 -2.46 3.25 -12.67
CA ALA A 211 -3.91 3.37 -12.66
C ALA A 211 -4.39 4.49 -13.60
N TYR A 212 -3.77 5.67 -13.53
CA TYR A 212 -4.16 6.84 -14.32
C TYR A 212 -4.00 6.63 -15.83
N THR A 213 -2.93 5.96 -16.24
CA THR A 213 -2.64 5.66 -17.64
C THR A 213 -3.23 4.32 -18.11
N GLN A 214 -3.86 3.58 -17.20
CA GLN A 214 -4.42 2.25 -17.44
C GLN A 214 -3.38 1.28 -18.00
N GLU A 215 -2.17 1.31 -17.44
CA GLU A 215 -0.99 0.58 -17.92
C GLU A 215 -1.29 -0.90 -18.18
N GLY A 216 -0.94 -1.36 -19.39
CA GLY A 216 -0.98 -2.76 -19.78
C GLY A 216 0.35 -3.22 -20.36
N TRP A 217 0.38 -4.45 -20.86
CA TRP A 217 1.60 -5.01 -21.46
C TRP A 217 1.91 -4.51 -22.88
N GLU A 218 0.93 -3.94 -23.58
CA GLU A 218 1.04 -3.37 -24.94
C GLU A 218 1.98 -4.17 -25.86
N LEU A 219 1.59 -5.40 -26.20
CA LEU A 219 2.35 -6.33 -27.06
C LEU A 219 1.82 -6.39 -28.50
#